data_AF-A0A6B9ZC40-F1
#
_entry.id   AF-A0A6B9ZC40-F1
#
_cell.length_a   1.000
_cell.length_b   1.000
_cell.length_c   1.000
_cell.angle_alpha   90.00
_cell.angle_beta   90.00
_cell.angle_gamma   90.00
#
_symmetry.space_group_name_H-M   'P 1'
#
loop_
_entity.id
_entity.type
_entity.pdbx_description
1 polymer ?
#
loop_
_entity_poly.entity_id
_entity_poly.type
_entity_poly.pdbx_seq_one_letter_code
_entity_poly.pdbx_strand_id
1 'polypeptide(L)'
;MIRLLLATLTFTLLLSACSKNEGLQGEKVFSGMNNTESGYDVSYDYDKHKRVVGVTVKDLNNNPENYHSEMIRFDSTGRISFTYASEDQLSFGRIAKQMEYDTSGSMRKIRLYSYYSSLVDGYDSLGYDNAGRVIAVYHYKIDGIVAPFLLTRKDVLERDAKGNVTTRYSTPVYRNVESKDVTVTTYTYDDRPNYLGSSFSHFILNQEENAGWSSANNVLTKTIRYPKGDTIVTYTNVYTYDAANRPTARDENKKMTVAGNLTSNVNTHYQMVYKILDL
;
A
#
# COMPACT_ATOMS: atom_id res chain seq x y z
N MET A 1 -57.70 16.69 -29.41
CA MET A 1 -57.18 17.78 -28.56
C MET A 1 -56.18 17.13 -27.61
N ILE A 2 -54.89 17.45 -27.48
CA ILE A 2 -54.00 18.51 -27.98
C ILE A 2 -52.59 17.89 -28.11
N ARG A 3 -52.04 17.99 -29.34
CA ARG A 3 -50.66 18.28 -29.77
C ARG A 3 -49.43 17.57 -29.16
N LEU A 4 -48.82 16.78 -30.04
CA LEU A 4 -47.38 16.68 -30.33
C LEU A 4 -46.65 18.04 -30.35
N LEU A 5 -45.32 17.97 -30.19
CA LEU A 5 -44.25 18.95 -30.49
C LEU A 5 -43.78 19.85 -29.33
N LEU A 6 -42.50 19.71 -28.93
CA LEU A 6 -41.42 20.51 -29.51
C LEU A 6 -40.06 19.96 -29.05
N ALA A 7 -39.27 19.50 -30.01
CA ALA A 7 -37.83 19.43 -29.87
C ALA A 7 -37.30 20.86 -29.84
N THR A 8 -36.51 21.22 -28.82
CA THR A 8 -35.74 22.46 -28.83
C THR A 8 -34.27 22.09 -28.77
N LEU A 9 -33.66 22.18 -29.95
CA LEU A 9 -32.24 22.28 -30.20
C LEU A 9 -31.65 23.40 -29.31
N THR A 10 -30.78 23.07 -28.36
CA THR A 10 -29.79 24.03 -27.84
C THR A 10 -28.43 23.59 -28.32
N PHE A 11 -28.15 24.01 -29.55
CA PHE A 11 -26.85 24.02 -30.18
C PHE A 11 -26.06 25.18 -29.56
N THR A 12 -25.34 24.93 -28.47
CA THR A 12 -24.47 25.92 -27.84
C THR A 12 -23.01 25.52 -28.03
N LEU A 13 -22.45 26.04 -29.12
CA LEU A 13 -21.06 26.47 -29.27
C LEU A 13 -19.97 25.55 -28.69
N LEU A 14 -19.61 24.50 -29.42
CA LEU A 14 -18.26 23.93 -29.38
C LEU A 14 -17.31 24.83 -30.16
N LEU A 15 -16.94 25.98 -29.58
CA LEU A 15 -15.78 26.73 -30.01
C LEU A 15 -14.53 26.01 -29.52
N SER A 16 -13.91 25.31 -30.47
CA SER A 16 -12.47 25.16 -30.65
C SER A 16 -11.58 25.88 -29.62
N ALA A 17 -11.27 25.20 -28.52
CA ALA A 17 -9.98 25.35 -27.87
C ALA A 17 -9.04 24.39 -28.58
N CYS A 18 -8.26 24.96 -29.49
CA CYS A 18 -7.10 24.34 -30.12
C CYS A 18 -6.05 24.07 -29.02
N SER A 19 -6.20 22.97 -28.26
CA SER A 19 -5.05 22.39 -27.58
C SER A 19 -4.31 21.59 -28.65
N LYS A 20 -3.08 22.00 -28.93
CA LYS A 20 -2.10 21.26 -29.74
C LYS A 20 -2.32 19.77 -29.56
N ASN A 21 -2.26 19.03 -30.67
CA ASN A 21 -1.99 17.59 -30.65
C ASN A 21 -0.66 17.36 -29.92
N GLU A 22 -0.70 17.33 -28.59
CA GLU A 22 0.28 16.64 -27.79
C GLU A 22 -0.01 15.17 -28.06
N GLY A 23 0.78 14.57 -28.95
CA GLY A 23 0.69 13.14 -29.27
C GLY A 23 0.59 12.35 -27.97
N LEU A 24 -0.19 11.26 -27.97
CA LEU A 24 -0.47 10.38 -26.83
C LEU A 24 0.70 10.36 -25.83
N GLN A 25 0.65 11.26 -24.84
CA GLN A 25 1.68 11.28 -23.81
C GLN A 25 1.43 10.02 -22.99
N GLY A 26 2.44 9.15 -22.93
CA GLY A 26 2.38 7.91 -22.17
C GLY A 26 1.89 8.18 -20.74
N GLU A 27 1.29 7.16 -20.13
CA GLU A 27 0.75 7.33 -18.79
C GLU A 27 1.90 7.51 -17.79
N LYS A 28 1.97 8.69 -17.16
CA LYS A 28 2.93 8.96 -16.09
C LYS A 28 2.51 8.19 -14.84
N VAL A 29 3.36 7.26 -14.38
CA VAL A 29 3.12 6.41 -13.18
C VAL A 29 4.16 6.70 -12.11
N PHE A 30 3.80 6.53 -10.84
CA PHE A 30 4.73 6.66 -9.73
C PHE A 30 5.80 5.57 -9.82
N SER A 31 7.07 5.94 -9.91
CA SER A 31 8.17 5.00 -10.11
C SER A 31 9.10 4.89 -8.92
N GLY A 32 8.98 5.77 -7.94
CA GLY A 32 9.83 5.69 -6.77
C GLY A 32 9.78 6.91 -5.87
N MET A 33 10.48 6.80 -4.75
CA MET A 33 10.62 7.84 -3.75
C MET A 33 12.05 7.84 -3.25
N ASN A 34 12.69 9.00 -3.32
CA ASN A 34 14.08 9.14 -2.95
C ASN A 34 14.18 9.95 -1.67
N ASN A 35 15.00 9.48 -0.74
CA ASN A 35 15.35 10.22 0.44
C ASN A 35 16.85 10.17 0.72
N THR A 36 17.52 11.26 0.41
CA THR A 36 18.96 11.41 0.61
C THR A 36 19.34 11.64 2.08
N GLU A 37 18.40 12.04 2.94
CA GLU A 37 18.66 12.35 4.36
C GLU A 37 18.47 11.12 5.25
N SER A 38 17.36 10.40 5.09
CA SER A 38 17.11 9.15 5.82
C SER A 38 17.87 7.96 5.23
N GLY A 39 18.44 8.14 4.04
CA GLY A 39 19.18 7.12 3.31
C GLY A 39 18.32 5.97 2.86
N TYR A 40 17.15 6.24 2.29
CA TYR A 40 16.35 5.19 1.65
C TYR A 40 15.94 5.61 0.24
N ASP A 41 16.05 4.68 -0.70
CA ASP A 41 15.53 4.82 -2.05
C ASP A 41 14.56 3.67 -2.33
N VAL A 42 13.36 3.99 -2.80
CA VAL A 42 12.35 3.01 -3.19
C VAL A 42 12.03 3.18 -4.65
N SER A 43 12.12 2.12 -5.44
CA SER A 43 11.79 2.15 -6.87
C SER A 43 10.85 1.01 -7.27
N TYR A 44 10.09 1.26 -8.34
CA TYR A 44 9.05 0.38 -8.86
C TYR A 44 9.22 0.12 -10.35
N ASP A 45 9.25 -1.16 -10.69
CA ASP A 45 9.30 -1.64 -12.06
C ASP A 45 7.93 -2.08 -12.54
N TYR A 46 7.69 -1.89 -13.82
CA TYR A 46 6.38 -2.08 -14.44
C TYR A 46 6.52 -2.96 -15.68
N ASP A 47 5.54 -3.82 -15.93
CA ASP A 47 5.45 -4.53 -17.21
C ASP A 47 4.73 -3.71 -18.29
N LYS A 48 4.66 -4.28 -19.50
CA LYS A 48 3.90 -3.71 -20.63
C LYS A 48 2.40 -3.53 -20.38
N HIS A 49 1.85 -4.16 -19.33
CA HIS A 49 0.46 -3.99 -18.93
C HIS A 49 0.33 -2.96 -17.78
N LYS A 50 1.41 -2.22 -17.48
CA LYS A 50 1.47 -1.18 -16.45
C LYS A 50 1.21 -1.72 -15.04
N ARG A 51 1.53 -2.99 -14.80
CA ARG A 51 1.45 -3.62 -13.47
C ARG A 51 2.82 -3.55 -12.81
N VAL A 52 2.85 -3.30 -11.51
CA VAL A 52 4.10 -3.37 -10.74
C VAL A 52 4.60 -4.83 -10.76
N VAL A 53 5.81 -5.03 -11.27
CA VAL A 53 6.49 -6.34 -11.34
C VAL A 53 7.73 -6.43 -10.45
N GLY A 54 8.21 -5.29 -9.96
CA GLY A 54 9.40 -5.20 -9.13
C GLY A 54 9.27 -4.04 -8.14
N VAL A 55 9.75 -4.26 -6.93
CA VAL A 55 9.98 -3.24 -5.91
C VAL A 55 11.43 -3.38 -5.47
N THR A 56 12.16 -2.28 -5.40
CA THR A 56 13.50 -2.27 -4.79
C THR A 56 13.55 -1.21 -3.72
N VAL A 57 13.97 -1.59 -2.52
CA VAL A 57 14.29 -0.70 -1.41
C VAL A 57 15.80 -0.77 -1.18
N LYS A 58 16.46 0.38 -1.11
CA LYS A 58 17.90 0.49 -0.87
C LYS A 58 18.16 1.32 0.37
N ASP A 59 18.95 0.81 1.31
CA ASP A 59 19.49 1.60 2.43
C ASP A 59 20.78 2.28 1.99
N LEU A 60 20.76 3.60 1.82
CA LEU A 60 21.90 4.41 1.39
C LEU A 60 22.86 4.77 2.54
N ASN A 61 22.43 4.65 3.80
CA ASN A 61 23.16 5.17 4.96
C ASN A 61 24.00 4.11 5.67
N ASN A 62 23.48 2.89 5.85
CA ASN A 62 24.19 1.86 6.63
C ASN A 62 25.02 0.91 5.77
N ASN A 63 24.48 0.52 4.61
CA ASN A 63 25.19 -0.29 3.65
C ASN A 63 24.54 -0.09 2.27
N PRO A 64 25.13 0.72 1.37
CA PRO A 64 24.57 0.94 0.03
C PRO A 64 24.54 -0.33 -0.83
N GLU A 65 25.09 -1.44 -0.35
CA GLU A 65 24.97 -2.77 -0.96
C GLU A 65 23.80 -3.59 -0.39
N ASN A 66 23.14 -3.14 0.69
CA ASN A 66 21.91 -3.79 1.19
C ASN A 66 20.73 -3.37 0.33
N TYR A 67 20.21 -4.33 -0.43
CA TYR A 67 18.96 -4.20 -1.15
C TYR A 67 17.90 -5.07 -0.47
N HIS A 68 16.65 -4.65 -0.59
CA HIS A 68 15.51 -5.56 -0.52
C HIS A 68 14.77 -5.42 -1.83
N SER A 69 14.76 -6.47 -2.64
CA SER A 69 14.00 -6.51 -3.88
C SER A 69 12.88 -7.52 -3.80
N GLU A 70 11.68 -7.13 -4.22
CA GLU A 70 10.54 -8.03 -4.41
C GLU A 70 10.16 -8.08 -5.88
N MET A 71 10.18 -9.27 -6.47
CA MET A 71 9.64 -9.51 -7.81
C MET A 71 8.23 -10.09 -7.72
N ILE A 72 7.30 -9.55 -8.50
CA ILE A 72 5.89 -9.96 -8.51
C ILE A 72 5.62 -10.75 -9.79
N ARG A 73 5.12 -11.97 -9.65
CA ARG A 73 4.73 -12.84 -10.77
C ARG A 73 3.23 -12.93 -10.89
N PHE A 74 2.77 -12.94 -12.14
CA PHE A 74 1.36 -13.02 -12.49
C PHE A 74 1.08 -14.34 -13.21
N ASP A 75 -0.07 -14.95 -12.94
CA ASP A 75 -0.54 -16.12 -13.68
C ASP A 75 -1.09 -15.74 -15.07
N SER A 76 -1.54 -16.75 -15.84
CA SER A 76 -2.12 -16.54 -17.18
C SER A 76 -3.42 -15.73 -17.17
N THR A 77 -4.08 -15.57 -16.02
CA THR A 77 -5.27 -14.72 -15.86
C THR A 77 -4.91 -13.30 -15.43
N GLY A 78 -3.63 -13.02 -15.20
CA GLY A 78 -3.14 -11.73 -14.77
C GLY A 78 -3.24 -11.45 -13.27
N ARG A 79 -3.51 -12.48 -12.44
CA ARG A 79 -3.53 -12.39 -10.98
C ARG A 79 -2.14 -12.61 -10.41
N ILE A 80 -1.81 -11.96 -9.29
CA ILE A 80 -0.53 -12.22 -8.60
C ILE A 80 -0.52 -13.67 -8.12
N SER A 81 0.49 -14.44 -8.51
CA SER A 81 0.64 -15.84 -8.12
C SER A 81 1.71 -16.02 -7.05
N PHE A 82 2.86 -15.37 -7.22
CA PHE A 82 4.00 -15.44 -6.32
C PHE A 82 4.68 -14.08 -6.20
N THR A 83 5.32 -13.85 -5.04
CA THR A 83 6.42 -12.90 -4.96
C THR A 83 7.72 -13.62 -4.59
N TYR A 84 8.81 -13.10 -5.11
CA TYR A 84 10.16 -13.51 -4.78
C TYR A 84 10.84 -12.37 -4.05
N ALA A 85 11.59 -12.65 -2.98
CA ALA A 85 12.38 -11.66 -2.26
C ALA A 85 13.87 -11.98 -2.35
N SER A 86 14.70 -10.96 -2.56
CA SER A 86 16.15 -11.05 -2.58
C SER A 86 16.78 -9.89 -1.83
N GLU A 87 17.91 -10.16 -1.18
CA GLU A 87 18.80 -9.13 -0.65
C GLU A 87 19.74 -8.54 -1.73
N ASP A 88 19.71 -9.09 -2.95
CA ASP A 88 20.45 -8.63 -4.11
C ASP A 88 19.54 -7.85 -5.07
N GLN A 89 20.12 -6.88 -5.78
CA GLN A 89 19.40 -6.13 -6.81
C GLN A 89 19.06 -7.03 -8.02
N LEU A 90 17.78 -7.09 -8.39
CA LEU A 90 17.27 -7.77 -9.60
C LEU A 90 17.61 -9.27 -9.73
N SER A 91 17.94 -9.96 -8.63
CA SER A 91 18.14 -11.40 -8.64
C SER A 91 16.79 -12.13 -8.48
N PHE A 92 16.68 -13.33 -9.09
CA PHE A 92 15.60 -14.26 -8.75
C PHE A 92 15.89 -14.80 -7.34
N GLY A 93 15.43 -14.05 -6.35
CA GLY A 93 15.52 -14.46 -4.95
C GLY A 93 14.68 -15.70 -4.65
N ARG A 94 14.31 -15.86 -3.39
CA ARG A 94 13.51 -17.01 -2.94
C ARG A 94 12.04 -16.67 -3.00
N ILE A 95 11.18 -17.67 -3.15
CA ILE A 95 9.74 -17.46 -2.99
C ILE A 95 9.51 -16.89 -1.59
N ALA A 96 8.86 -15.72 -1.53
CA ALA A 96 8.52 -15.05 -0.30
C ALA A 96 7.04 -15.25 0.01
N LYS A 97 6.18 -15.13 -1.01
CA LYS A 97 4.72 -15.23 -0.86
C LYS A 97 4.09 -16.01 -2.00
N GLN A 98 3.01 -16.73 -1.70
CA GLN A 98 2.14 -17.36 -2.70
C GLN A 98 0.68 -17.01 -2.42
N MET A 99 -0.08 -16.68 -3.46
CA MET A 99 -1.45 -16.22 -3.35
C MET A 99 -2.41 -17.35 -3.72
N GLU A 100 -3.44 -17.53 -2.89
CA GLU A 100 -4.57 -18.40 -3.17
C GLU A 100 -5.83 -17.54 -3.35
N TYR A 101 -6.59 -17.86 -4.39
CA TYR A 101 -7.85 -17.19 -4.71
C TYR A 101 -9.00 -18.18 -4.56
N ASP A 102 -10.17 -17.68 -4.19
CA ASP A 102 -11.41 -18.46 -4.27
C ASP A 102 -11.94 -18.55 -5.71
N THR A 103 -13.05 -19.27 -5.89
CA THR A 103 -13.72 -19.43 -7.18
C THR A 103 -14.31 -18.13 -7.73
N SER A 104 -14.55 -17.11 -6.88
CA SER A 104 -14.98 -15.77 -7.30
C SER A 104 -13.82 -14.90 -7.79
N GLY A 105 -12.58 -15.36 -7.58
CA GLY A 105 -11.37 -14.61 -7.92
C GLY A 105 -10.88 -13.66 -6.83
N SER A 106 -11.42 -13.73 -5.62
CA SER A 106 -10.95 -12.95 -4.48
C SER A 106 -9.75 -13.64 -3.83
N MET A 107 -8.69 -12.91 -3.54
CA MET A 107 -7.52 -13.45 -2.83
C MET A 107 -7.93 -13.83 -1.40
N ARG A 108 -7.84 -15.09 -1.01
CA ARG A 108 -8.25 -15.51 0.35
C ARG A 108 -7.08 -15.77 1.27
N LYS A 109 -5.95 -16.22 0.73
CA LYS A 109 -4.80 -16.60 1.51
C LYS A 109 -3.51 -16.12 0.86
N ILE A 110 -2.58 -15.67 1.68
CA ILE A 110 -1.21 -15.38 1.30
C ILE A 110 -0.33 -16.32 2.13
N ARG A 111 0.23 -17.36 1.51
CA ARG A 111 1.24 -18.19 2.19
C ARG A 111 2.53 -17.43 2.28
N LEU A 112 3.15 -17.47 3.45
CA LEU A 112 4.41 -16.80 3.76
C LEU A 112 5.51 -17.86 3.85
N TYR A 113 6.61 -17.63 3.15
CA TYR A 113 7.75 -18.54 3.10
C TYR A 113 8.93 -17.97 3.87
N SER A 114 9.64 -18.84 4.58
CA SER A 114 10.89 -18.52 5.24
C SER A 114 11.96 -18.17 4.22
N TYR A 115 12.64 -17.04 4.42
CA TYR A 115 13.80 -16.70 3.63
C TYR A 115 14.92 -17.75 3.77
N TYR A 116 15.12 -18.31 4.98
CA TYR A 116 16.22 -19.23 5.25
C TYR A 116 15.93 -20.67 4.84
N SER A 117 14.75 -21.19 5.19
CA SER A 117 14.44 -22.62 4.97
C SER A 117 13.68 -22.88 3.66
N SER A 118 13.10 -21.85 3.04
CA SER A 118 12.14 -21.98 1.93
C SER A 118 10.90 -22.82 2.28
N LEU A 119 10.69 -23.13 3.56
CA LEU A 119 9.46 -23.75 4.06
C LEU A 119 8.40 -22.68 4.31
N VAL A 120 7.15 -23.09 4.37
CA VAL A 120 6.05 -22.19 4.76
C VAL A 120 6.23 -21.84 6.24
N ASP A 121 6.33 -20.55 6.59
CA ASP A 121 6.44 -20.07 7.97
C ASP A 121 5.07 -19.67 8.56
N GLY A 122 4.10 -19.43 7.69
CA GLY A 122 2.79 -18.94 8.07
C GLY A 122 1.89 -18.65 6.89
N TYR A 123 0.75 -18.05 7.16
CA TYR A 123 -0.10 -17.48 6.14
C TYR A 123 -0.98 -16.36 6.70
N ASP A 124 -1.37 -15.45 5.81
CA ASP A 124 -2.38 -14.45 6.10
C ASP A 124 -3.69 -14.84 5.43
N SER A 125 -4.81 -14.75 6.16
CA SER A 125 -6.15 -14.90 5.61
C SER A 125 -6.84 -13.54 5.50
N LEU A 126 -7.52 -13.30 4.37
CA LEU A 126 -8.14 -12.00 4.07
C LEU A 126 -9.67 -12.03 4.23
N GLY A 127 -10.20 -11.07 5.00
CA GLY A 127 -11.62 -10.80 5.15
C GLY A 127 -12.05 -9.60 4.31
N TYR A 128 -13.24 -9.67 3.71
CA TYR A 128 -13.75 -8.69 2.76
C TYR A 128 -15.13 -8.16 3.17
N ASP A 129 -15.41 -6.90 2.83
CA ASP A 129 -16.77 -6.36 2.87
C ASP A 129 -17.58 -6.73 1.62
N ASN A 130 -18.85 -6.31 1.59
CA ASN A 130 -19.76 -6.56 0.46
C ASN A 130 -19.33 -5.83 -0.83
N ALA A 131 -18.43 -4.85 -0.74
CA ALA A 131 -17.86 -4.14 -1.89
C ALA A 131 -16.55 -4.81 -2.38
N GLY A 132 -16.15 -5.95 -1.81
CA GLY A 132 -14.93 -6.65 -2.19
C GLY A 132 -13.65 -5.98 -1.70
N ARG A 133 -13.73 -5.11 -0.69
CA ARG A 133 -12.55 -4.45 -0.09
C ARG A 133 -12.07 -5.24 1.11
N VAL A 134 -10.75 -5.35 1.28
CA VAL A 134 -10.16 -5.98 2.48
C VAL A 134 -10.49 -5.14 3.72
N ILE A 135 -11.10 -5.80 4.71
CA ILE A 135 -11.48 -5.23 6.00
C ILE A 135 -10.85 -5.97 7.18
N ALA A 136 -10.26 -7.15 6.94
CA ALA A 136 -9.55 -7.87 7.98
C ALA A 136 -8.40 -8.70 7.41
N VAL A 137 -7.35 -8.85 8.21
CA VAL A 137 -6.23 -9.76 7.96
C VAL A 137 -5.97 -10.59 9.21
N TYR A 138 -5.95 -11.90 9.06
CA TYR A 138 -5.69 -12.85 10.14
C TYR A 138 -4.33 -13.50 9.91
N HIS A 139 -3.40 -13.27 10.83
CA HIS A 139 -1.99 -13.65 10.70
C HIS A 139 -1.72 -14.96 11.42
N TYR A 140 -1.42 -16.01 10.66
CA TYR A 140 -1.13 -17.33 11.18
C TYR A 140 0.36 -17.65 11.05
N LYS A 141 0.96 -18.23 12.09
CA LYS A 141 2.37 -18.68 12.09
C LYS A 141 2.47 -20.12 12.55
N ILE A 142 3.55 -20.80 12.13
CA ILE A 142 3.88 -22.13 12.67
C ILE A 142 4.14 -22.01 14.17
N ASP A 143 3.49 -22.88 14.95
CA ASP A 143 3.73 -23.05 16.39
C ASP A 143 4.48 -24.35 16.69
N GLY A 144 4.34 -25.38 15.85
CA GLY A 144 5.08 -26.64 15.96
C GLY A 144 4.69 -27.54 17.15
N ILE A 145 3.80 -27.09 18.03
CA ILE A 145 3.47 -27.79 19.30
C ILE A 145 1.97 -28.10 19.42
N VAL A 146 1.08 -27.14 19.13
CA VAL A 146 -0.38 -27.29 19.37
C VAL A 146 -1.19 -27.50 18.08
N ALA A 147 -0.80 -26.87 16.98
CA ALA A 147 -1.42 -26.98 15.66
C ALA A 147 -0.36 -26.66 14.58
N PRO A 148 -0.54 -27.06 13.30
CA PRO A 148 0.41 -26.69 12.25
C PRO A 148 0.53 -25.16 12.10
N PHE A 149 -0.56 -24.42 12.37
CA PHE A 149 -0.56 -22.95 12.39
C PHE A 149 -1.46 -22.42 13.51
N LEU A 150 -1.03 -21.37 14.21
CA LEU A 150 -1.82 -20.64 15.19
C LEU A 150 -2.08 -19.19 14.75
N LEU A 151 -3.28 -18.68 15.02
CA LEU A 151 -3.58 -17.26 14.88
C LEU A 151 -2.77 -16.49 15.91
N THR A 152 -1.92 -15.57 15.44
CA THR A 152 -1.01 -14.78 16.28
C THR A 152 -1.42 -13.31 16.37
N ARG A 153 -2.16 -12.82 15.37
CA ARG A 153 -2.62 -11.44 15.30
C ARG A 153 -3.82 -11.34 14.35
N LYS A 154 -4.71 -10.41 14.66
CA LYS A 154 -5.81 -9.99 13.81
C LYS A 154 -5.72 -8.49 13.57
N ASP A 155 -5.80 -8.10 12.31
CA ASP A 155 -5.96 -6.70 11.92
C ASP A 155 -7.38 -6.49 11.40
N VAL A 156 -8.07 -5.48 11.92
CA VAL A 156 -9.39 -5.05 11.43
C VAL A 156 -9.28 -3.62 10.93
N LEU A 157 -9.82 -3.36 9.75
CA LEU A 157 -9.77 -2.07 9.06
C LEU A 157 -11.16 -1.46 9.00
N GLU A 158 -11.27 -0.23 9.47
CA GLU A 158 -12.43 0.61 9.22
C GLU A 158 -12.17 1.50 8.01
N ARG A 159 -13.20 1.71 7.19
CA ARG A 159 -13.09 2.54 6.00
C ARG A 159 -14.18 3.60 5.95
N ASP A 160 -13.84 4.75 5.38
CA ASP A 160 -14.84 5.77 5.05
C ASP A 160 -15.57 5.46 3.73
N ALA A 161 -16.52 6.32 3.36
CA ALA A 161 -17.27 6.20 2.12
C ALA A 161 -16.42 6.39 0.85
N LYS A 162 -15.29 7.10 0.94
CA LYS A 162 -14.32 7.26 -0.16
C LYS A 162 -13.45 6.01 -0.34
N GLY A 163 -13.48 5.08 0.62
CA GLY A 163 -12.69 3.85 0.63
C GLY A 163 -11.34 4.00 1.34
N ASN A 164 -11.08 5.11 2.01
CA ASN A 164 -9.88 5.30 2.82
C ASN A 164 -9.96 4.48 4.10
N VAL A 165 -8.84 3.88 4.53
CA VAL A 165 -8.75 3.22 5.84
C VAL A 165 -8.65 4.29 6.92
N THR A 166 -9.70 4.50 7.71
CA THR A 166 -9.70 5.51 8.78
C THR A 166 -9.05 4.99 10.06
N THR A 167 -9.23 3.70 10.34
CA THR A 167 -8.70 3.05 11.53
C THR A 167 -8.19 1.64 11.21
N ARG A 168 -7.08 1.23 11.82
CA ARG A 168 -6.65 -0.16 11.94
C ARG A 168 -6.57 -0.54 13.42
N TYR A 169 -7.23 -1.63 13.79
CA TYR A 169 -7.07 -2.29 15.08
C TYR A 169 -6.19 -3.51 14.89
N SER A 170 -5.06 -3.58 15.60
CA SER A 170 -4.17 -4.71 15.59
C SER A 170 -4.21 -5.41 16.94
N THR A 171 -4.81 -6.59 16.98
CA THR A 171 -5.07 -7.37 18.20
C THR A 171 -4.18 -8.60 18.20
N PRO A 172 -3.19 -8.69 19.10
CA PRO A 172 -2.44 -9.92 19.32
C PRO A 172 -3.37 -11.05 19.77
N VAL A 173 -3.09 -12.26 19.32
CA VAL A 173 -3.84 -13.46 19.68
C VAL A 173 -2.86 -14.51 20.20
N TYR A 174 -3.15 -15.09 21.36
CA TYR A 174 -2.36 -16.17 21.92
C TYR A 174 -3.27 -17.35 22.25
N ARG A 175 -2.98 -18.52 21.66
CA ARG A 175 -3.79 -19.74 21.84
C ARG A 175 -5.30 -19.50 21.65
N ASN A 176 -5.64 -18.78 20.57
CA ASN A 176 -7.02 -18.38 20.21
C ASN A 176 -7.71 -17.45 21.21
N VAL A 177 -6.98 -16.81 22.12
CA VAL A 177 -7.48 -15.77 23.01
C VAL A 177 -6.97 -14.41 22.51
N GLU A 178 -7.89 -13.52 22.17
CA GLU A 178 -7.56 -12.14 21.80
C GLU A 178 -7.04 -11.36 23.03
N SER A 179 -5.93 -10.64 22.85
CA SER A 179 -5.40 -9.75 23.88
C SER A 179 -6.27 -8.52 24.06
N LYS A 180 -6.29 -7.96 25.28
CA LYS A 180 -6.85 -6.63 25.54
C LYS A 180 -5.92 -5.50 25.10
N ASP A 181 -4.64 -5.81 24.91
CA ASP A 181 -3.62 -4.87 24.45
C ASP A 181 -3.74 -4.71 22.92
N VAL A 182 -4.65 -3.84 22.49
CA VAL A 182 -4.89 -3.53 21.07
C VAL A 182 -4.07 -2.31 20.65
N THR A 183 -3.28 -2.45 19.59
CA THR A 183 -2.64 -1.31 18.93
C THR A 183 -3.64 -0.66 17.98
N VAL A 184 -3.88 0.64 18.14
CA VAL A 184 -4.83 1.39 17.30
C VAL A 184 -4.04 2.35 16.42
N THR A 185 -4.25 2.26 15.11
CA THR A 185 -3.71 3.23 14.15
C THR A 185 -4.84 4.01 13.51
N THR A 186 -4.81 5.34 13.60
CA THR A 186 -5.80 6.23 12.96
C THR A 186 -5.16 7.04 11.86
N TYR A 187 -5.92 7.33 10.81
CA TYR A 187 -5.45 8.04 9.63
C TYR A 187 -6.34 9.23 9.28
N THR A 188 -5.72 10.29 8.76
CA THR A 188 -6.43 11.36 8.05
C THR A 188 -5.85 11.53 6.65
N TYR A 189 -6.64 12.13 5.77
CA TYR A 189 -6.39 12.18 4.34
C TYR A 189 -6.62 13.58 3.80
N ASP A 190 -5.97 13.88 2.69
CA ASP A 190 -6.38 15.00 1.84
C ASP A 190 -7.45 14.53 0.82
N ASP A 191 -7.80 15.41 -0.11
CA ASP A 191 -8.76 15.12 -1.18
C ASP A 191 -8.08 14.73 -2.51
N ARG A 192 -6.77 14.49 -2.51
CA ARG A 192 -6.01 14.14 -3.71
C ARG A 192 -5.86 12.64 -3.85
N PRO A 193 -5.85 12.08 -5.08
CA PRO A 193 -5.68 10.65 -5.27
C PRO A 193 -4.36 10.16 -4.67
N ASN A 194 -4.39 8.96 -4.09
CA ASN A 194 -3.20 8.32 -3.56
C ASN A 194 -2.15 8.13 -4.67
N TYR A 195 -0.92 8.62 -4.47
CA TYR A 195 0.17 8.45 -5.46
C TYR A 195 0.52 6.98 -5.72
N LEU A 196 0.19 6.09 -4.79
CA LEU A 196 0.37 4.64 -4.93
C LEU A 196 -0.83 3.94 -5.60
N GLY A 197 -1.96 4.63 -5.84
CA GLY A 197 -3.06 4.17 -6.69
C GLY A 197 -3.53 2.71 -6.60
N SER A 198 -4.25 2.25 -7.63
CA SER A 198 -4.76 0.88 -7.74
C SER A 198 -3.74 -0.13 -8.28
N SER A 199 -2.69 0.35 -8.95
CA SER A 199 -1.65 -0.49 -9.58
C SER A 199 -0.78 -1.24 -8.57
N PHE A 200 -0.91 -0.93 -7.28
CA PHE A 200 -0.09 -1.47 -6.20
C PHE A 200 -0.89 -2.41 -5.29
N SER A 201 -1.73 -3.26 -5.88
CA SER A 201 -2.44 -4.33 -5.18
C SER A 201 -1.51 -5.27 -4.38
N HIS A 202 -0.21 -5.30 -4.69
CA HIS A 202 0.80 -6.00 -3.91
C HIS A 202 1.00 -5.42 -2.49
N PHE A 203 0.58 -4.20 -2.19
CA PHE A 203 0.67 -3.69 -0.81
C PHE A 203 -0.35 -4.31 0.14
N ILE A 204 -1.32 -5.08 -0.38
CA ILE A 204 -2.10 -6.02 0.42
C ILE A 204 -1.19 -7.03 1.14
N LEU A 205 0.04 -7.20 0.67
CA LEU A 205 1.01 -8.16 1.17
C LEU A 205 1.94 -7.59 2.26
N ASN A 206 1.82 -6.32 2.63
CA ASN A 206 2.54 -5.69 3.75
C ASN A 206 1.64 -4.64 4.44
N GLN A 207 0.46 -5.06 4.89
CA GLN A 207 -0.57 -4.16 5.46
C GLN A 207 -0.18 -3.56 6.81
N GLU A 208 0.78 -4.16 7.50
CA GLU A 208 1.29 -3.73 8.80
C GLU A 208 1.76 -2.27 8.79
N GLU A 209 2.44 -1.89 7.72
CA GLU A 209 3.00 -0.56 7.58
C GLU A 209 2.06 0.37 6.78
N ASN A 210 1.10 -0.21 6.03
CA ASN A 210 0.65 0.36 4.75
C ASN A 210 -0.85 0.37 4.51
N ALA A 211 -1.68 0.29 5.56
CA ALA A 211 -3.14 0.44 5.38
C ALA A 211 -3.51 1.74 4.64
N GLY A 212 -2.71 2.81 4.82
CA GLY A 212 -2.80 4.06 4.07
C GLY A 212 -2.50 3.93 2.56
N TRP A 213 -1.73 2.94 2.12
CA TRP A 213 -1.46 2.67 0.70
C TRP A 213 -2.64 1.98 0.02
N SER A 214 -3.52 1.32 0.78
CA SER A 214 -4.78 0.75 0.28
C SER A 214 -5.96 1.74 0.29
N SER A 215 -5.66 3.02 0.54
CA SER A 215 -6.65 4.10 0.64
C SER A 215 -6.73 4.91 -0.64
N ALA A 216 -7.90 5.48 -0.93
CA ALA A 216 -8.14 6.24 -2.15
C ALA A 216 -7.35 7.56 -2.21
N ASN A 217 -7.03 8.14 -1.06
CA ASN A 217 -6.39 9.44 -0.93
C ASN A 217 -5.02 9.40 -0.25
N ASN A 218 -4.25 10.48 -0.36
CA ASN A 218 -2.95 10.59 0.32
C ASN A 218 -3.12 10.79 1.83
N VAL A 219 -2.34 10.04 2.61
CA VAL A 219 -2.36 10.11 4.07
C VAL A 219 -1.69 11.41 4.54
N LEU A 220 -2.44 12.28 5.22
CA LEU A 220 -1.92 13.46 5.91
C LEU A 220 -1.38 13.13 7.29
N THR A 221 -2.11 12.33 8.07
CA THR A 221 -1.63 11.91 9.40
C THR A 221 -1.82 10.41 9.60
N LYS A 222 -0.87 9.80 10.31
CA LYS A 222 -0.94 8.42 10.82
C LYS A 222 -0.53 8.45 12.28
N THR A 223 -1.43 8.10 13.19
CA THR A 223 -1.15 8.02 14.62
C THR A 223 -1.30 6.59 15.09
N ILE A 224 -0.22 6.01 15.58
CA ILE A 224 -0.18 4.67 16.18
C ILE A 224 -0.16 4.84 17.70
N ARG A 225 -1.13 4.25 18.39
CA ARG A 225 -1.17 4.16 19.86
C ARG A 225 -0.87 2.73 20.28
N TYR A 226 0.25 2.54 20.98
CA TYR A 226 0.59 1.26 21.56
C TYR A 226 -0.05 1.15 22.95
N PRO A 227 -0.73 0.04 23.26
CA PRO A 227 -1.47 -0.14 24.51
C PRO A 227 -0.56 -0.15 25.74
N LYS A 228 0.67 -0.66 25.58
CA LYS A 228 1.65 -0.76 26.66
C LYS A 228 2.63 0.42 26.64
N GLY A 229 2.76 1.11 27.77
CA GLY A 229 3.74 2.19 27.95
C GLY A 229 3.34 3.54 27.38
N ASP A 230 2.05 3.74 27.05
CA ASP A 230 1.49 5.00 26.53
C ASP A 230 2.35 5.63 25.43
N THR A 231 2.79 4.76 24.52
CA THR A 231 3.65 5.16 23.41
C THR A 231 2.77 5.55 22.23
N ILE A 232 2.95 6.77 21.74
CA ILE A 232 2.25 7.28 20.56
C ILE A 232 3.29 7.65 19.51
N VAL A 233 3.12 7.12 18.31
CA VAL A 233 3.91 7.51 17.13
C VAL A 233 3.00 8.22 16.15
N THR A 234 3.27 9.49 15.86
CA THR A 234 2.52 10.29 14.90
C THR A 234 3.40 10.65 13.71
N TYR A 235 2.93 10.35 12.51
CA TYR A 235 3.47 10.82 11.25
C TYR A 235 2.57 11.93 10.73
N THR A 236 3.13 13.06 10.35
CA THR A 236 2.42 14.17 9.67
C THR A 236 3.09 14.43 8.33
N ASN A 237 2.32 14.39 7.26
CA ASN A 237 2.80 14.57 5.89
C ASN A 237 2.29 15.89 5.32
N VAL A 238 3.18 16.62 4.64
CA VAL A 238 2.84 17.76 3.79
C VAL A 238 3.28 17.43 2.38
N TYR A 239 2.35 17.46 1.43
CA TYR A 239 2.64 17.15 0.03
C TYR A 239 2.73 18.42 -0.80
N THR A 240 3.70 18.44 -1.71
CA THR A 240 3.74 19.40 -2.82
C THR A 240 3.19 18.71 -4.06
N TYR A 241 2.43 19.43 -4.89
CA TYR A 241 1.72 18.87 -6.04
C TYR A 241 2.15 19.53 -7.36
N ASP A 242 2.18 18.75 -8.45
CA ASP A 242 2.25 19.31 -9.80
C ASP A 242 0.88 19.84 -10.29
N ALA A 243 0.86 20.44 -11.47
CA ALA A 243 -0.36 20.96 -12.09
C ALA A 243 -1.42 19.87 -12.38
N ALA A 244 -1.01 18.60 -12.44
CA ALA A 244 -1.90 17.46 -12.59
C ALA A 244 -2.36 16.88 -11.24
N ASN A 245 -2.13 17.61 -10.13
CA ASN A 245 -2.49 17.23 -8.78
C ASN A 245 -1.81 15.94 -8.29
N ARG A 246 -0.60 15.64 -8.78
CA ARG A 246 0.20 14.49 -8.34
C ARG A 246 1.29 14.94 -7.36
N PRO A 247 1.50 14.22 -6.26
CA PRO A 247 2.56 14.58 -5.31
C PRO A 247 3.94 14.59 -5.98
N THR A 248 4.65 15.71 -5.97
CA THR A 248 6.05 15.80 -6.42
C THR A 248 7.04 15.68 -5.28
N ALA A 249 6.62 16.00 -4.06
CA ALA A 249 7.41 15.84 -2.85
C ALA A 249 6.50 15.58 -1.65
N ARG A 250 7.08 15.01 -0.59
CA ARG A 250 6.43 14.80 0.72
C ARG A 250 7.41 15.12 1.83
N ASP A 251 7.06 16.09 2.66
CA ASP A 251 7.74 16.33 3.93
C ASP A 251 7.00 15.55 5.02
N GLU A 252 7.70 14.60 5.64
CA GLU A 252 7.17 13.79 6.73
C GLU A 252 7.81 14.20 8.06
N ASN A 253 6.98 14.42 9.07
CA ASN A 253 7.39 14.60 10.45
C ASN A 253 6.96 13.38 11.28
N LYS A 254 7.91 12.59 11.77
CA LYS A 254 7.69 11.47 12.69
C LYS A 254 7.99 11.90 14.12
N LYS A 255 6.96 11.92 14.96
CA LYS A 255 7.04 12.19 16.40
C LYS A 255 6.74 10.94 17.20
N MET A 256 7.55 10.66 18.21
CA MET A 256 7.30 9.62 19.20
C MET A 256 7.19 10.25 20.59
N THR A 257 6.12 9.93 21.30
CA THR A 257 5.95 10.28 22.71
C THR A 257 5.78 9.03 23.55
N VAL A 258 6.33 9.03 24.77
CA VAL A 258 6.17 7.96 25.76
C VAL A 258 5.67 8.60 27.05
N ALA A 259 4.50 8.17 27.52
CA ALA A 259 3.84 8.76 28.70
C ALA A 259 3.75 10.30 28.61
N GLY A 260 3.36 10.80 27.43
CA GLY A 260 3.25 12.24 27.12
C GLY A 260 4.57 12.98 26.84
N ASN A 261 5.74 12.38 27.09
CA ASN A 261 7.03 13.02 26.85
C ASN A 261 7.54 12.77 25.44
N LEU A 262 7.98 13.81 24.73
CA LEU A 262 8.61 13.68 23.41
C LEU A 262 9.97 12.98 23.53
N THR A 263 10.11 11.84 22.88
CA THR A 263 11.36 11.05 22.87
C THR A 263 12.08 11.09 21.52
N SER A 264 11.34 11.32 20.42
CA SER A 264 11.91 11.45 19.09
C SER A 264 11.06 12.38 18.23
N ASN A 265 11.72 13.16 17.38
CA ASN A 265 11.09 14.06 16.42
C ASN A 265 12.00 14.17 15.19
N VAL A 266 11.65 13.48 14.12
CA VAL A 266 12.47 13.38 12.91
C VAL A 266 11.67 13.97 11.75
N ASN A 267 12.30 14.88 11.02
CA ASN A 267 11.79 15.38 9.74
C ASN A 267 12.50 14.64 8.62
N THR A 268 11.78 14.44 7.54
CA THR A 268 12.21 13.54 6.49
C THR A 268 11.61 14.02 5.18
N HIS A 269 12.45 14.53 4.28
CA HIS A 269 12.02 14.98 2.96
C HIS A 269 12.10 13.85 1.94
N TYR A 270 11.02 13.66 1.19
CA TYR A 270 10.95 12.67 0.12
C TYR A 270 10.66 13.33 -1.21
N GLN A 271 11.51 13.06 -2.20
CA GLN A 271 11.26 13.44 -3.59
C GLN A 271 10.49 12.31 -4.28
N MET A 272 9.35 12.64 -4.91
CA MET A 272 8.55 11.66 -5.65
C MET A 272 9.05 11.58 -7.10
N VAL A 273 9.26 10.36 -7.58
CA VAL A 273 9.74 10.08 -8.93
C VAL A 273 8.61 9.43 -9.72
N TYR A 274 8.44 9.88 -10.96
CA TYR A 274 7.48 9.33 -11.90
C TYR A 274 8.16 8.99 -13.21
N LYS A 275 7.67 7.95 -13.88
CA LYS A 275 8.09 7.60 -15.24
C LYS A 275 6.91 7.64 -16.20
N ILE A 276 7.18 7.97 -17.44
CA ILE A 276 6.21 7.86 -18.53
C ILE A 276 6.33 6.43 -19.07
N LEU A 277 5.23 5.69 -19.06
CA LEU A 277 5.18 4.38 -19.71
C LEU A 277 4.76 4.57 -21.17
N ASP A 278 5.62 4.15 -22.09
CA ASP A 278 5.30 4.08 -23.51
C ASP A 278 4.18 3.04 -23.74
N LEU A 279 3.26 3.36 -24.67
CA LEU A 279 2.14 2.51 -25.07
C LEU A 279 2.56 1.45 -26.09
#